data_AF-A0A537C8T9-F1
#
_entry.id   AF-A0A537C8T9-F1
#
_cell.length_a   1.000
_cell.length_b   1.000
_cell.length_c   1.000
_cell.angle_alpha   90.00
_cell.angle_beta   90.00
_cell.angle_gamma   90.00
#
_symmetry.space_group_name_H-M   'P 1'
#
loop_
_entity.id
_entity.type
_entity.pdbx_description
1 polymer ?
#
loop_
_entity_poly.entity_id
_entity_poly.type
_entity_poly.pdbx_seq_one_letter_code
_entity_poly.pdbx_strand_id
1 'polypeptide(L)'
;MPAFPPNVRPKPDKVLTLIADYATKFDIKSRPAYETARYCLMDTLGCGLEALEYPACTKLLGPIVPGPIVPNGAKVPGTRYQLDPVQAAFNIGAMIRWLDFNDTWLAAEWGHPSDNLGAILAVADWLSRNKKQPLLVRDVLTAMIKAHEIQGVIALENSFNRVGLDHVVLVKVASAAVVAPLLGCTYEQVVNAISQA
;
A
#
# COMPACT_ATOMS: atom_id res chain seq x y z
N MET A 1 -26.16 22.75 38.40
CA MET A 1 -25.78 21.61 37.54
C MET A 1 -24.45 21.93 36.91
N PRO A 2 -23.42 21.06 36.96
CA PRO A 2 -22.19 21.30 36.22
C PRO A 2 -22.52 21.26 34.73
N ALA A 3 -22.06 22.28 33.98
CA ALA A 3 -22.22 22.32 32.54
C ALA A 3 -21.50 21.10 31.93
N PHE A 4 -22.20 20.31 31.12
CA PHE A 4 -21.56 19.27 30.33
C PHE A 4 -20.48 19.93 29.45
N PRO A 5 -19.27 19.35 29.35
CA PRO A 5 -18.28 19.84 28.42
C PRO A 5 -18.90 19.87 27.01
N PRO A 6 -18.71 20.96 26.24
CA PRO A 6 -19.32 21.08 24.93
C PRO A 6 -18.87 19.92 24.04
N ASN A 7 -19.81 19.31 23.31
CA ASN A 7 -19.55 18.18 22.40
C ASN A 7 -18.84 18.66 21.12
N VAL A 8 -17.61 19.15 21.28
CA VAL A 8 -16.76 19.64 20.19
C VAL A 8 -15.88 18.48 19.72
N ARG A 9 -16.00 18.12 18.44
CA ARG A 9 -15.16 17.09 17.83
C ARG A 9 -13.68 17.52 17.95
N PRO A 10 -12.81 16.69 18.55
CA PRO A 10 -11.38 17.00 18.62
C PRO A 10 -10.77 17.05 17.21
N LYS A 11 -9.69 17.80 17.07
CA LYS A 11 -8.88 17.77 15.85
C LYS A 11 -8.20 16.40 15.71
N PRO A 12 -7.94 15.93 14.48
CA PRO A 12 -7.17 14.70 14.27
C PRO A 12 -5.79 14.77 14.92
N ASP A 13 -5.27 13.61 15.35
CA ASP A 13 -3.94 13.51 15.95
C ASP A 13 -2.85 13.97 14.99
N LYS A 14 -1.82 14.61 15.55
CA LYS A 14 -0.74 15.23 14.77
C LYS A 14 -0.04 14.24 13.83
N VAL A 15 0.15 12.99 14.27
CA VAL A 15 0.78 11.93 13.47
C VAL A 15 -0.02 11.68 12.18
N LEU A 16 -1.35 11.61 12.28
CA LEU A 16 -2.23 11.40 11.13
C LEU A 16 -2.12 12.55 10.13
N THR A 17 -2.09 13.80 10.63
CA THR A 17 -1.97 14.98 9.77
C THR A 17 -0.59 15.07 9.10
N LEU A 18 0.49 14.70 9.78
CA LEU A 18 1.83 14.69 9.20
C LEU A 18 1.96 13.67 8.06
N ILE A 19 1.39 12.47 8.25
CA ILE A 19 1.34 11.44 7.20
C ILE A 19 0.51 11.95 6.01
N ALA A 20 -0.68 12.51 6.27
CA ALA A 20 -1.54 13.04 5.21
C ALA A 20 -0.89 14.20 4.44
N ASP A 21 -0.22 15.12 5.14
CA ASP A 21 0.52 16.23 4.55
C ASP A 21 1.61 15.71 3.61
N TYR A 22 2.42 14.75 4.06
CA TYR A 22 3.45 14.13 3.22
C TYR A 22 2.85 13.39 2.01
N ALA A 23 1.83 12.55 2.25
CA ALA A 23 1.18 11.77 1.21
C ALA A 23 0.58 12.64 0.09
N THR A 24 -0.01 13.79 0.44
CA THR A 24 -0.77 14.63 -0.49
C THR A 24 -0.01 15.84 -1.04
N LYS A 25 0.94 16.41 -0.29
CA LYS A 25 1.57 17.70 -0.64
C LYS A 25 3.05 17.60 -0.98
N PHE A 26 3.76 16.58 -0.50
CA PHE A 26 5.19 16.46 -0.75
C PHE A 26 5.47 16.06 -2.20
N ASP A 27 6.34 16.83 -2.86
CA ASP A 27 6.80 16.60 -4.24
C ASP A 27 8.19 15.97 -4.23
N ILE A 28 8.31 14.76 -4.79
CA ILE A 28 9.56 13.99 -4.78
C ILE A 28 10.43 14.47 -5.94
N LYS A 29 11.61 15.02 -5.62
CA LYS A 29 12.59 15.53 -6.60
C LYS A 29 13.88 14.72 -6.66
N SER A 30 13.96 13.62 -5.92
CA SER A 30 15.16 12.78 -5.84
C SER A 30 15.23 11.81 -7.01
N ARG A 31 16.16 12.05 -7.94
CA ARG A 31 16.47 11.11 -9.04
C ARG A 31 16.89 9.72 -8.50
N PRO A 32 17.80 9.61 -7.51
CA PRO A 32 18.15 8.32 -6.93
C PRO A 32 16.96 7.57 -6.33
N ALA A 33 15.99 8.27 -5.73
CA ALA A 33 14.79 7.63 -5.19
C ALA A 33 13.95 7.00 -6.30
N TYR A 34 13.71 7.72 -7.40
CA TYR A 34 12.98 7.16 -8.55
C TYR A 34 13.73 6.02 -9.25
N GLU A 35 15.06 6.11 -9.35
CA GLU A 35 15.87 5.06 -9.92
C GLU A 35 15.82 3.78 -9.07
N THR A 36 15.96 3.92 -7.75
CA THR A 36 15.87 2.80 -6.81
C THR A 36 14.46 2.22 -6.76
N ALA A 37 13.42 3.06 -6.75
CA ALA A 37 12.04 2.60 -6.81
C ALA A 37 11.75 1.78 -8.08
N ARG A 38 12.38 2.13 -9.22
CA ARG A 38 12.29 1.33 -10.45
C ARG A 38 12.92 -0.05 -10.26
N TYR A 39 14.08 -0.15 -9.62
CA TYR A 39 14.71 -1.44 -9.32
C TYR A 39 13.87 -2.26 -8.32
N CYS A 40 13.38 -1.64 -7.25
CA CYS A 40 12.47 -2.26 -6.28
C CYS A 40 11.21 -2.81 -6.97
N LEU A 41 10.58 -2.04 -7.88
CA LEU A 41 9.44 -2.53 -8.66
C LEU A 41 9.77 -3.79 -9.47
N MET A 42 10.91 -3.79 -10.16
CA MET A 42 11.33 -4.94 -10.97
C MET A 42 11.60 -6.18 -10.11
N ASP A 43 12.33 -6.00 -9.01
CA ASP A 43 12.69 -7.05 -8.05
C ASP A 43 11.45 -7.65 -7.39
N THR A 44 10.57 -6.80 -6.87
CA THR A 44 9.33 -7.20 -6.18
C THR A 44 8.41 -8.01 -7.10
N LEU A 45 8.26 -7.57 -8.36
CA LEU A 45 7.49 -8.32 -9.36
C LEU A 45 8.16 -9.66 -9.70
N GLY A 46 9.50 -9.71 -9.76
CA GLY A 46 10.26 -10.94 -9.94
C GLY A 46 9.97 -11.96 -8.83
N CYS A 47 10.06 -11.54 -7.56
CA CYS A 47 9.71 -12.36 -6.40
C CYS A 47 8.28 -12.90 -6.50
N GLY A 48 7.33 -12.04 -6.88
CA GLY A 48 5.94 -12.44 -7.04
C GLY A 48 5.70 -13.46 -8.16
N LEU A 49 6.47 -13.39 -9.25
CA LEU A 49 6.40 -14.37 -10.32
C LEU A 49 6.98 -15.73 -9.89
N GLU A 50 8.08 -15.75 -9.15
CA GLU A 50 8.68 -16.98 -8.60
C GLU A 50 7.73 -17.68 -7.62
N ALA A 51 6.99 -16.91 -6.80
CA ALA A 51 6.00 -17.45 -5.88
C ALA A 51 4.88 -18.28 -6.55
N LEU A 52 4.63 -18.06 -7.85
CA LEU A 52 3.62 -18.83 -8.61
C LEU A 52 4.00 -20.30 -8.82
N GLU A 53 5.27 -20.67 -8.61
CA GLU A 53 5.71 -22.08 -8.65
C GLU A 53 5.31 -22.87 -7.39
N TYR A 54 4.80 -22.20 -6.35
CA TYR A 54 4.53 -22.79 -5.05
C TYR A 54 3.02 -22.98 -4.83
N PRO A 55 2.50 -24.22 -4.81
CA PRO A 55 1.08 -24.51 -4.55
C PRO A 55 0.56 -23.93 -3.23
N ALA A 56 1.45 -23.75 -2.25
CA ALA A 56 1.11 -23.12 -0.98
C ALA A 56 0.70 -21.65 -1.13
N CYS A 57 1.33 -20.92 -2.07
CA CYS A 57 0.94 -19.56 -2.45
C CYS A 57 -0.31 -19.60 -3.32
N THR A 58 -0.27 -20.34 -4.43
CA THR A 58 -1.28 -20.25 -5.50
C THR A 58 -2.66 -20.72 -5.08
N LYS A 59 -2.77 -21.62 -4.07
CA LYS A 59 -4.06 -22.02 -3.49
C LYS A 59 -4.84 -20.87 -2.82
N LEU A 60 -4.16 -19.77 -2.46
CA LEU A 60 -4.78 -18.59 -1.83
C LEU A 60 -5.13 -17.50 -2.86
N LEU A 61 -4.71 -17.66 -4.12
CA LEU A 61 -4.93 -16.68 -5.18
C LEU A 61 -6.29 -16.87 -5.85
N GLY A 62 -6.67 -15.89 -6.66
CA GLY A 62 -7.92 -15.84 -7.39
C GLY A 62 -9.06 -15.13 -6.65
N PRO A 63 -10.27 -15.18 -7.22
CA PRO A 63 -11.46 -14.61 -6.61
C PRO A 63 -11.93 -15.45 -5.41
N ILE A 64 -12.59 -14.80 -4.45
CA ILE A 64 -13.19 -15.50 -3.29
C ILE A 64 -14.20 -16.55 -3.75
N VAL A 65 -15.01 -16.22 -4.77
CA VAL A 65 -15.95 -17.14 -5.42
C VAL A 65 -15.50 -17.31 -6.88
N PRO A 66 -15.24 -18.53 -7.37
CA PRO A 66 -14.89 -18.76 -8.77
C PRO A 66 -16.03 -18.39 -9.74
N GLY A 67 -15.70 -17.80 -10.89
CA GLY A 67 -16.65 -17.54 -11.99
C GLY A 67 -17.07 -16.08 -12.25
N PRO A 68 -17.12 -15.16 -11.27
CA PRO A 68 -17.43 -13.75 -11.54
C PRO A 68 -16.37 -13.11 -12.44
N ILE A 69 -16.86 -12.34 -13.42
CA ILE A 69 -16.04 -11.42 -14.20
C ILE A 69 -16.19 -10.06 -13.55
N VAL A 70 -15.09 -9.43 -13.15
CA VAL A 70 -15.08 -8.02 -12.72
C VAL A 70 -14.74 -7.17 -13.94
N PRO A 71 -15.71 -6.46 -14.56
CA PRO A 71 -15.41 -5.59 -15.70
C PRO A 71 -14.34 -4.58 -15.31
N ASN A 72 -13.32 -4.43 -16.15
CA ASN A 72 -12.19 -3.53 -15.90
C ASN A 72 -11.49 -3.74 -14.53
N GLY A 73 -11.56 -4.96 -13.97
CA GLY A 73 -10.87 -5.31 -12.73
C GLY A 73 -9.34 -5.21 -12.85
N ALA A 74 -8.67 -5.13 -11.70
CA ALA A 74 -7.23 -5.17 -11.61
C ALA A 74 -6.70 -6.57 -11.98
N LYS A 75 -5.61 -6.62 -12.75
CA LYS A 75 -4.95 -7.86 -13.12
C LYS A 75 -3.88 -8.24 -12.10
N VAL A 76 -3.76 -9.54 -11.87
CA VAL A 76 -2.69 -10.13 -11.04
C VAL A 76 -1.56 -10.62 -11.96
N PRO A 77 -0.33 -10.08 -11.87
CA PRO A 77 0.80 -10.44 -12.74
C PRO A 77 1.04 -11.96 -12.80
N GLY A 78 1.41 -12.47 -13.98
CA GLY A 78 1.67 -13.90 -14.17
C GLY A 78 0.44 -14.83 -14.15
N THR A 79 -0.77 -14.28 -13.96
CA THR A 79 -2.01 -15.08 -13.92
C THR A 79 -3.04 -14.59 -14.96
N ARG A 80 -4.17 -15.30 -15.04
CA ARG A 80 -5.35 -14.88 -15.82
C ARG A 80 -6.36 -14.09 -14.99
N TYR A 81 -6.11 -13.85 -13.70
CA TYR A 81 -7.07 -13.24 -12.81
C TYR A 81 -7.28 -11.76 -13.12
N GLN A 82 -8.55 -11.38 -13.13
CA GLN A 82 -9.00 -10.00 -13.20
C GLN A 82 -10.04 -9.81 -12.09
N LEU A 83 -9.67 -9.07 -11.04
CA LEU A 83 -10.36 -9.05 -9.75
C LEU A 83 -10.74 -7.61 -9.38
N ASP A 84 -11.56 -7.45 -8.35
CA ASP A 84 -11.71 -6.14 -7.72
C ASP A 84 -10.36 -5.71 -7.09
N PRO A 85 -10.11 -4.39 -6.91
CA PRO A 85 -8.82 -3.92 -6.44
C PRO A 85 -8.43 -4.42 -5.04
N VAL A 86 -9.40 -4.82 -4.19
CA VAL A 86 -9.10 -5.34 -2.84
C VAL A 86 -8.56 -6.76 -2.95
N GLN A 87 -9.25 -7.64 -3.67
CA GLN A 87 -8.80 -9.02 -3.85
C GLN A 87 -7.51 -9.09 -4.68
N ALA A 88 -7.35 -8.24 -5.71
CA ALA A 88 -6.11 -8.12 -6.46
C ALA A 88 -4.94 -7.66 -5.57
N ALA A 89 -5.17 -6.71 -4.66
CA ALA A 89 -4.14 -6.25 -3.72
C ALA A 89 -3.65 -7.37 -2.82
N PHE A 90 -4.57 -8.19 -2.28
CA PHE A 90 -4.20 -9.37 -1.51
C PHE A 90 -3.39 -10.37 -2.34
N ASN A 91 -3.82 -10.66 -3.58
CA ASN A 91 -3.13 -11.60 -4.46
C ASN A 91 -1.69 -11.14 -4.73
N ILE A 92 -1.52 -9.88 -5.14
CA ILE A 92 -0.21 -9.32 -5.44
C ILE A 92 0.64 -9.27 -4.17
N GLY A 93 0.11 -8.76 -3.06
CA GLY A 93 0.82 -8.67 -1.78
C GLY A 93 1.29 -10.03 -1.25
N ALA A 94 0.42 -11.05 -1.32
CA ALA A 94 0.78 -12.41 -0.92
C ALA A 94 1.90 -12.99 -1.81
N MET A 95 1.81 -12.80 -3.13
CA MET A 95 2.82 -13.30 -4.07
C MET A 95 4.18 -12.67 -3.82
N ILE A 96 4.25 -11.34 -3.77
CA ILE A 96 5.53 -10.62 -3.74
C ILE A 96 6.31 -10.87 -2.45
N ARG A 97 5.62 -11.20 -1.36
CA ARG A 97 6.22 -11.48 -0.05
C ARG A 97 6.45 -12.97 0.22
N TRP A 98 5.88 -13.87 -0.59
CA TRP A 98 5.74 -15.28 -0.25
C TRP A 98 7.06 -15.99 0.09
N LEU A 99 8.11 -15.70 -0.67
CA LEU A 99 9.40 -16.37 -0.57
C LEU A 99 10.43 -15.64 0.29
N ASP A 100 10.07 -14.46 0.82
CA ASP A 100 10.97 -13.64 1.63
C ASP A 100 12.26 -13.20 0.90
N PHE A 101 12.14 -12.93 -0.40
CA PHE A 101 13.24 -12.46 -1.25
C PHE A 101 13.12 -10.99 -1.66
N ASN A 102 11.97 -10.37 -1.40
CA ASN A 102 11.75 -8.96 -1.68
C ASN A 102 12.53 -8.06 -0.73
N ASP A 103 12.47 -6.74 -0.96
CA ASP A 103 13.28 -5.76 -0.24
C ASP A 103 13.10 -5.79 1.29
N THR A 104 14.03 -5.13 2.00
CA THR A 104 14.03 -5.14 3.46
C THR A 104 14.46 -3.79 4.02
N TRP A 105 13.80 -3.38 5.10
CA TRP A 105 14.16 -2.22 5.92
C TRP A 105 14.38 -2.67 7.36
N LEU A 106 15.63 -2.55 7.84
CA LEU A 106 16.01 -2.95 9.20
C LEU A 106 16.13 -1.71 10.09
N ALA A 107 15.23 -1.60 11.06
CA ALA A 107 15.19 -0.50 12.03
C ALA A 107 14.80 -1.00 13.43
N ALA A 108 14.23 -0.13 14.29
CA ALA A 108 13.66 -0.59 15.57
C ALA A 108 12.54 -1.61 15.34
N GLU A 109 11.75 -1.42 14.28
CA GLU A 109 10.91 -2.45 13.68
C GLU A 109 11.50 -2.90 12.33
N TRP A 110 11.42 -4.20 12.06
CA TRP A 110 11.81 -4.76 10.77
C TRP A 110 10.62 -4.82 9.84
N GLY A 111 10.84 -4.74 8.52
CA GLY A 111 9.77 -4.98 7.57
C GLY A 111 10.20 -4.89 6.12
N HIS A 112 9.22 -5.06 5.24
CA HIS A 112 9.41 -5.12 3.79
C HIS A 112 8.52 -4.07 3.13
N PRO A 113 9.00 -2.83 2.91
CA PRO A 113 8.15 -1.78 2.39
C PRO A 113 7.61 -2.03 0.98
N SER A 114 8.25 -2.92 0.19
CA SER A 114 7.70 -3.37 -1.08
C SER A 114 6.32 -4.03 -0.97
N ASP A 115 5.93 -4.53 0.21
CA ASP A 115 4.62 -5.17 0.44
C ASP A 115 3.44 -4.24 0.09
N ASN A 116 3.63 -2.92 0.23
CA ASN A 116 2.65 -1.91 -0.16
C ASN A 116 2.34 -1.92 -1.67
N LEU A 117 3.20 -2.52 -2.50
CA LEU A 117 3.01 -2.62 -3.94
C LEU A 117 1.70 -3.34 -4.28
N GLY A 118 1.25 -4.29 -3.44
CA GLY A 118 -0.02 -4.98 -3.65
C GLY A 118 -1.19 -4.00 -3.78
N ALA A 119 -1.36 -3.11 -2.80
CA ALA A 119 -2.41 -2.11 -2.80
C ALA A 119 -2.21 -1.05 -3.90
N ILE A 120 -0.97 -0.56 -4.07
CA ILE A 120 -0.63 0.48 -5.04
C ILE A 120 -0.92 0.00 -6.47
N LEU A 121 -0.41 -1.17 -6.85
CA LEU A 121 -0.51 -1.67 -8.22
C LEU A 121 -1.94 -2.08 -8.56
N ALA A 122 -2.64 -2.76 -7.64
CA ALA A 122 -4.03 -3.16 -7.84
C ALA A 122 -4.93 -1.94 -8.08
N VAL A 123 -4.83 -0.91 -7.24
CA VAL A 123 -5.64 0.29 -7.38
C VAL A 123 -5.23 1.09 -8.61
N ALA A 124 -3.94 1.21 -8.90
CA ALA A 124 -3.47 1.95 -10.08
C ALA A 124 -3.94 1.30 -11.39
N ASP A 125 -3.85 -0.02 -11.52
CA ASP A 125 -4.33 -0.76 -12.69
C ASP A 125 -5.86 -0.64 -12.84
N TRP A 126 -6.60 -0.88 -11.75
CA TRP A 126 -8.06 -0.74 -11.76
C TRP A 126 -8.51 0.68 -12.14
N LEU A 127 -7.91 1.73 -11.56
CA LEU A 127 -8.23 3.11 -11.90
C LEU A 127 -7.92 3.41 -13.37
N SER A 128 -6.78 2.94 -13.87
CA SER A 128 -6.35 3.19 -15.25
C SER A 128 -7.25 2.54 -16.28
N ARG A 129 -7.87 1.39 -15.94
CA ARG A 129 -8.87 0.72 -16.78
C ARG A 129 -10.24 1.39 -16.77
N ASN A 130 -10.54 2.21 -15.75
CA ASN A 130 -11.86 2.83 -15.56
C ASN A 130 -11.85 4.36 -15.78
N LYS A 131 -10.69 5.00 -15.88
CA LYS A 131 -10.54 6.45 -16.14
C LYS A 131 -10.23 6.71 -17.62
N LYS A 132 -10.64 7.90 -18.10
CA LYS A 132 -10.28 8.37 -19.46
C LYS A 132 -8.78 8.64 -19.61
N GLN A 133 -8.14 9.14 -18.55
CA GLN A 133 -6.70 9.34 -18.48
C GLN A 133 -6.13 8.30 -17.51
N PRO A 134 -5.36 7.31 -17.99
CA PRO A 134 -4.76 6.31 -17.14
C PRO A 134 -3.62 6.90 -16.31
N LEU A 135 -3.33 6.26 -15.16
CA LEU A 135 -2.14 6.57 -14.38
C LEU A 135 -0.88 6.07 -15.10
N LEU A 136 0.23 6.73 -14.86
CA LEU A 136 1.54 6.34 -15.39
C LEU A 136 2.27 5.45 -14.39
N VAL A 137 3.24 4.67 -14.87
CA VAL A 137 4.16 3.94 -13.98
C VAL A 137 4.90 4.89 -13.03
N ARG A 138 5.13 6.15 -13.44
CA ARG A 138 5.69 7.18 -12.57
C ARG A 138 4.83 7.44 -11.32
N ASP A 139 3.51 7.35 -11.43
CA ASP A 139 2.60 7.53 -10.29
C ASP A 139 2.73 6.35 -9.32
N VAL A 140 2.85 5.12 -9.84
CA VAL A 140 3.15 3.91 -9.05
C VAL A 140 4.47 4.05 -8.31
N LEU A 141 5.55 4.45 -8.99
CA LEU A 141 6.86 4.66 -8.35
C LEU A 141 6.81 5.76 -7.27
N THR A 142 6.05 6.83 -7.52
CA THR A 142 5.86 7.91 -6.54
C THR A 142 5.16 7.38 -5.29
N ALA A 143 4.09 6.58 -5.46
CA ALA A 143 3.39 5.96 -4.34
C ALA A 143 4.26 4.95 -3.59
N MET A 144 5.09 4.16 -4.28
CA MET A 144 6.05 3.24 -3.64
C MET A 144 7.01 3.99 -2.74
N ILE A 145 7.65 5.05 -3.25
CA ILE A 145 8.59 5.87 -2.45
C ILE A 145 7.89 6.44 -1.21
N LYS A 146 6.68 6.98 -1.37
CA LYS A 146 5.93 7.53 -0.23
C LYS A 146 5.56 6.46 0.80
N ALA A 147 5.20 5.26 0.36
CA ALA A 147 4.88 4.16 1.26
C ALA A 147 6.12 3.70 2.04
N HIS A 148 7.28 3.63 1.37
CA HIS A 148 8.56 3.32 2.00
C HIS A 148 8.91 4.35 3.07
N GLU A 149 8.74 5.63 2.78
CA GLU A 149 9.01 6.70 3.75
C GLU A 149 8.09 6.58 4.98
N ILE A 150 6.78 6.41 4.77
CA ILE A 150 5.81 6.34 5.87
C ILE A 150 6.09 5.13 6.76
N GLN A 151 6.23 3.93 6.18
CA GLN A 151 6.51 2.71 6.94
C GLN A 151 7.90 2.75 7.58
N GLY A 152 8.93 3.06 6.79
CA GLY A 152 10.33 3.01 7.21
C GLY A 152 10.65 4.04 8.29
N VAL A 153 10.14 5.27 8.18
CA VAL A 153 10.41 6.33 9.16
C VAL A 153 9.69 6.05 10.49
N ILE A 154 8.46 5.55 10.48
CA ILE A 154 7.79 5.13 11.73
C ILE A 154 8.58 4.00 12.40
N ALA A 155 9.07 3.04 11.61
CA ALA A 155 9.86 1.90 12.08
C ALA A 155 11.25 2.25 12.66
N LEU A 156 11.78 3.47 12.42
CA LEU A 156 13.11 3.89 12.90
C LEU A 156 13.24 3.78 14.42
N GLU A 157 12.23 4.24 15.16
CA GLU A 157 12.28 4.36 16.61
C GLU A 157 11.13 3.65 17.33
N ASN A 158 10.14 3.14 16.58
CA ASN A 158 8.94 2.50 17.13
C ASN A 158 8.93 1.02 16.81
N SER A 159 9.03 0.19 17.84
CA SER A 159 9.07 -1.27 17.77
C SER A 159 7.73 -1.84 18.26
N PHE A 160 6.92 -2.33 17.33
CA PHE A 160 5.61 -2.93 17.56
C PHE A 160 5.73 -4.38 18.03
N ASN A 161 6.76 -5.11 17.59
CA ASN A 161 7.05 -6.45 18.07
C ASN A 161 7.28 -6.49 19.58
N ARG A 162 7.86 -5.44 20.18
CA ARG A 162 8.05 -5.30 21.64
C ARG A 162 6.74 -5.16 22.41
N VAL A 163 5.64 -4.81 21.75
CA VAL A 163 4.29 -4.75 22.33
C VAL A 163 3.39 -5.89 21.84
N GLY A 164 3.96 -6.91 21.19
CA GLY A 164 3.24 -8.10 20.73
C GLY A 164 2.39 -7.89 19.48
N LEU A 165 2.62 -6.80 18.74
CA LEU A 165 1.96 -6.52 17.46
C LEU A 165 2.94 -6.79 16.31
N ASP A 166 2.40 -7.25 15.18
CA ASP A 166 3.20 -7.47 13.99
C ASP A 166 3.40 -6.18 13.18
N HIS A 167 4.52 -6.09 12.48
CA HIS A 167 4.97 -4.94 11.71
C HIS A 167 4.04 -4.60 10.53
N VAL A 168 3.24 -5.55 10.06
CA VAL A 168 2.27 -5.37 8.96
C VAL A 168 1.21 -4.30 9.23
N VAL A 169 1.03 -3.86 10.48
CA VAL A 169 0.23 -2.67 10.81
C VAL A 169 0.75 -1.43 10.05
N LEU A 170 2.06 -1.31 9.87
CA LEU A 170 2.68 -0.21 9.14
C LEU A 170 2.42 -0.30 7.63
N VAL A 171 2.38 -1.52 7.07
CA VAL A 171 1.97 -1.73 5.67
C VAL A 171 0.54 -1.24 5.47
N LYS A 172 -0.37 -1.54 6.39
CA LYS A 172 -1.76 -1.08 6.30
C LYS A 172 -1.86 0.45 6.35
N VAL A 173 -1.15 1.10 7.27
CA VAL A 173 -1.13 2.57 7.41
C VAL A 173 -0.53 3.23 6.15
N ALA A 174 0.62 2.75 5.69
CA ALA A 174 1.31 3.31 4.52
C ALA A 174 0.48 3.12 3.24
N SER A 175 -0.07 1.92 3.02
CA SER A 175 -0.96 1.63 1.89
C SER A 175 -2.20 2.53 1.88
N ALA A 176 -2.88 2.68 3.02
CA ALA A 176 -4.04 3.56 3.12
C ALA A 176 -3.69 5.02 2.79
N ALA A 177 -2.56 5.51 3.31
CA ALA A 177 -2.10 6.87 3.11
C ALA A 177 -1.76 7.20 1.64
N VAL A 178 -1.16 6.27 0.89
CA VAL A 178 -0.75 6.52 -0.50
C VAL A 178 -1.82 6.17 -1.53
N VAL A 179 -2.71 5.22 -1.22
CA VAL A 179 -3.80 4.82 -2.12
C VAL A 179 -4.97 5.79 -2.09
N ALA A 180 -5.31 6.37 -0.93
CA ALA A 180 -6.42 7.33 -0.83
C ALA A 180 -6.27 8.53 -1.79
N PRO A 181 -5.09 9.19 -1.91
CA PRO A 181 -4.88 10.23 -2.92
C PRO A 181 -5.02 9.73 -4.37
N LEU A 182 -4.57 8.50 -4.70
CA LEU A 182 -4.73 7.91 -6.05
C LEU A 182 -6.21 7.75 -6.43
N LEU A 183 -7.05 7.41 -5.45
CA LEU A 183 -8.51 7.34 -5.58
C LEU A 183 -9.16 8.72 -5.76
N GLY A 184 -8.43 9.81 -5.59
CA GLY A 184 -8.93 11.18 -5.68
C GLY A 184 -9.57 11.68 -4.38
N CYS A 185 -9.25 11.06 -3.24
CA CYS A 185 -9.74 11.53 -1.95
C CYS A 185 -9.25 12.94 -1.62
N THR A 186 -10.10 13.73 -0.96
CA THR A 186 -9.71 15.02 -0.38
C THR A 186 -8.74 14.82 0.79
N TYR A 187 -8.04 15.88 1.20
CA TYR A 187 -7.15 15.83 2.36
C TYR A 187 -7.85 15.30 3.62
N GLU A 188 -9.08 15.75 3.90
CA GLU A 188 -9.85 15.26 5.05
C GLU A 188 -10.20 13.77 4.94
N GLN A 189 -10.52 13.30 3.72
CA GLN A 189 -10.78 11.88 3.48
C GLN A 189 -9.51 11.04 3.62
N VAL A 190 -8.34 11.56 3.24
CA VAL A 190 -7.04 10.89 3.49
C VAL A 190 -6.78 10.77 4.98
N VAL A 191 -6.99 11.85 5.76
CA VAL A 191 -6.85 11.79 7.23
C VAL A 191 -7.81 10.78 7.85
N ASN A 192 -9.07 10.75 7.40
CA ASN A 192 -10.05 9.77 7.88
C ASN A 192 -9.64 8.33 7.51
N ALA A 193 -9.10 8.10 6.32
CA ALA A 193 -8.63 6.78 5.89
C ALA A 193 -7.46 6.28 6.76
N ILE A 194 -6.49 7.15 7.05
CA ILE A 194 -5.36 6.81 7.93
C ILE A 194 -5.85 6.53 9.35
N SER A 195 -6.85 7.26 9.86
CA SER A 195 -7.41 7.01 11.20
C SER A 195 -8.17 5.68 11.35
N GLN A 196 -8.58 5.06 10.25
CA GLN A 196 -9.28 3.77 10.23
C GLN A 196 -8.34 2.57 10.03
N ALA A 197 -7.05 2.83 9.74
CA ALA A 197 -6.04 1.81 9.55
C ALA A 197 -5.62 1.19 10.91
#